data_AF-A0A7Y3ESA8-F1
#
_entry.id   AF-A0A7Y3ESA8-F1
#
_cell.length_a   1.000
_cell.length_b   1.000
_cell.length_c   1.000
_cell.angle_alpha   90.00
_cell.angle_beta   90.00
_cell.angle_gamma   90.00
#
_symmetry.space_group_name_H-M   'P 1'
#
loop_
_entity.id
_entity.type
_entity.pdbx_description
1 polymer ?
#
loop_
_entity_poly.entity_id
_entity_poly.type
_entity_poly.pdbx_seq_one_letter_code
_entity_poly.pdbx_strand_id
1 'polypeptide(L)'
;PVLFHGVFMCESDSSRIYIGKYSAVKESYYEFVTSLQKVRESEDCSIAAGGLYLPGRKECVPFEYVNEDSISAKVYELDTIFAFKDKQVAKYYKGHLFLNEQNDNKNWVTWLLSPQEDGRLVLDLIVVPDKKKEVEEITFDYETVKEKEKVKFIINPTLVEFERILDREYFLECDILTPVNFENSHFQVPVF
;
A
#
# COMPACT_ATOMS: atom_id res chain seq x y z
N PRO A 1 -7.30 -14.93 7.55
CA PRO A 1 -8.57 -15.44 8.16
C PRO A 1 -9.76 -14.94 7.34
N VAL A 2 -10.88 -15.67 7.29
CA VAL A 2 -12.04 -15.30 6.43
C VAL A 2 -12.56 -13.90 6.74
N LEU A 3 -12.47 -13.45 7.98
CA LEU A 3 -12.91 -12.11 8.39
C LEU A 3 -12.21 -10.94 7.67
N PHE A 4 -11.01 -11.17 7.11
CA PHE A 4 -10.28 -10.16 6.34
C PHE A 4 -10.49 -10.28 4.83
N HIS A 5 -11.20 -11.32 4.37
CA HIS A 5 -11.41 -11.53 2.94
C HIS A 5 -12.59 -10.69 2.46
N GLY A 6 -12.46 -10.10 1.28
CA GLY A 6 -13.52 -9.29 0.69
C GLY A 6 -12.98 -8.26 -0.28
N VAL A 7 -13.89 -7.39 -0.72
CA VAL A 7 -13.54 -6.19 -1.47
C VAL A 7 -13.79 -4.99 -0.58
N PHE A 8 -12.79 -4.13 -0.49
CA PHE A 8 -12.84 -2.93 0.33
C PHE A 8 -12.55 -1.69 -0.51
N MET A 9 -13.09 -0.56 -0.09
CA MET A 9 -12.79 0.76 -0.64
C MET A 9 -11.88 1.50 0.33
N CYS A 10 -10.76 2.02 -0.16
CA CYS A 10 -9.91 2.97 0.55
C CYS A 10 -10.64 4.31 0.71
N GLU A 11 -10.76 4.81 1.94
CA GLU A 11 -11.35 6.11 2.20
C GLU A 11 -10.46 7.25 1.67
N SER A 12 -9.14 7.05 1.66
CA SER A 12 -8.17 8.09 1.27
C SER A 12 -8.22 8.50 -0.21
N ASP A 13 -8.38 7.52 -1.11
CA ASP A 13 -8.23 7.73 -2.56
C ASP A 13 -9.31 7.04 -3.40
N SER A 14 -10.31 6.41 -2.77
CA SER A 14 -11.38 5.64 -3.44
C SER A 14 -10.87 4.51 -4.35
N SER A 15 -9.63 4.06 -4.13
CA SER A 15 -9.14 2.81 -4.72
C SER A 15 -9.81 1.62 -4.05
N ARG A 16 -9.77 0.46 -4.72
CA ARG A 16 -10.34 -0.77 -4.21
C ARG A 16 -9.26 -1.76 -3.83
N ILE A 17 -9.45 -2.47 -2.73
CA ILE A 17 -8.56 -3.54 -2.31
C ILE A 17 -9.34 -4.86 -2.33
N TYR A 18 -8.82 -5.81 -3.08
CA TYR A 18 -9.32 -7.17 -3.17
C TYR A 18 -8.46 -8.07 -2.29
N ILE A 19 -8.99 -8.52 -1.15
CA ILE A 19 -8.31 -9.42 -0.24
C ILE A 19 -8.86 -10.83 -0.43
N GLY A 20 -8.05 -11.68 -1.07
CA GLY A 20 -8.34 -13.09 -1.30
C GLY A 20 -7.59 -14.00 -0.34
N LYS A 21 -7.71 -15.31 -0.61
CA LYS A 21 -7.02 -16.35 0.17
C LYS A 21 -5.49 -16.28 0.04
N TYR A 22 -4.99 -15.81 -1.11
CA TYR A 22 -3.57 -15.90 -1.48
C TYR A 22 -2.90 -14.55 -1.80
N SER A 23 -3.68 -13.48 -1.86
CA SER A 23 -3.16 -12.15 -2.20
C SER A 23 -4.11 -11.04 -1.78
N ALA A 24 -3.55 -9.84 -1.63
CA ALA A 24 -4.25 -8.58 -1.58
C ALA A 24 -3.79 -7.72 -2.76
N VAL A 25 -4.74 -7.24 -3.56
CA VAL A 25 -4.47 -6.44 -4.76
C VAL A 25 -5.21 -5.10 -4.66
N LYS A 26 -4.51 -4.00 -4.89
CA LYS A 26 -5.07 -2.65 -5.01
C LYS A 26 -5.44 -2.38 -6.46
N GLU A 27 -6.59 -1.80 -6.66
CA GLU A 27 -7.09 -1.32 -7.93
C GLU A 27 -7.32 0.19 -7.81
N SER A 28 -6.57 0.97 -8.59
CA SER A 28 -6.65 2.43 -8.58
C SER A 28 -7.12 2.96 -9.92
N TYR A 29 -8.00 3.95 -9.87
CA TYR A 29 -8.46 4.72 -11.02
C TYR A 29 -8.17 6.18 -10.76
N TYR A 30 -7.42 6.83 -11.65
CA TYR A 30 -7.24 8.27 -11.58
C TYR A 30 -7.31 8.89 -12.96
N GLU A 31 -7.84 10.10 -12.98
CA GLU A 31 -7.87 10.96 -14.15
C GLU A 31 -6.88 12.09 -13.93
N PHE A 32 -6.06 12.37 -14.93
CA PHE A 32 -5.18 13.53 -14.89
C PHE A 32 -5.32 14.35 -16.16
N VAL A 33 -5.16 15.66 -16.00
CA VAL A 33 -5.15 16.63 -17.09
C VAL A 33 -3.76 17.22 -17.21
N THR A 34 -3.19 17.21 -18.42
CA THR A 34 -1.87 17.79 -18.69
C THR A 34 -1.84 18.54 -20.01
N SER A 35 -0.88 19.45 -20.18
CA SER A 35 -0.70 20.14 -21.45
C SER A 35 0.08 19.28 -22.44
N LEU A 36 -0.21 19.45 -23.73
CA LEU A 36 0.56 18.82 -24.82
C LEU A 36 2.03 19.23 -24.77
N GLN A 37 2.32 20.46 -24.34
CA GLN A 37 3.69 20.93 -24.15
C GLN A 37 4.43 20.07 -23.11
N LYS A 38 3.84 19.86 -21.93
CA LYS A 38 4.45 19.01 -20.88
C LYS A 38 4.68 17.58 -21.36
N VAL A 39 3.75 17.03 -22.15
CA VAL A 39 3.91 15.70 -22.75
C VAL A 39 5.10 15.67 -23.70
N ARG A 40 5.24 16.67 -24.58
CA ARG A 40 6.35 16.77 -25.56
C ARG A 40 7.71 17.01 -24.92
N GLU A 41 7.75 17.72 -23.80
CA GLU A 41 8.98 18.03 -23.05
C GLU A 41 9.43 16.89 -22.13
N SER A 42 8.55 15.92 -21.85
CA SER A 42 8.88 14.78 -20.99
C SER A 42 9.64 13.71 -21.79
N GLU A 43 10.82 13.32 -21.32
CA GLU A 43 11.69 12.36 -22.04
C GLU A 43 11.01 10.98 -22.26
N ASP A 44 10.19 10.55 -21.32
CA ASP A 44 9.57 9.22 -21.29
C ASP A 44 8.06 9.24 -21.56
N CYS A 45 7.51 10.37 -22.03
CA CYS A 45 6.09 10.49 -22.36
C CYS A 45 5.93 10.82 -23.85
N SER A 46 5.03 10.13 -24.54
CA SER A 46 4.78 10.44 -25.95
C SER A 46 3.36 10.13 -26.37
N ILE A 47 2.87 10.87 -27.37
CA ILE A 47 1.63 10.56 -28.07
C ILE A 47 2.01 9.92 -29.40
N ALA A 48 1.66 8.65 -29.57
CA ALA A 48 1.91 7.91 -30.79
C ALA A 48 0.75 6.96 -31.08
N ALA A 49 0.46 6.70 -32.36
CA ALA A 49 -0.58 5.74 -32.79
C ALA A 49 -1.97 5.93 -32.10
N GLY A 50 -2.33 7.16 -31.74
CA GLY A 50 -3.60 7.47 -31.08
C GLY A 50 -3.66 7.18 -29.57
N GLY A 51 -2.54 6.84 -28.94
CA GLY A 51 -2.44 6.59 -27.49
C GLY A 51 -1.37 7.45 -26.81
N LEU A 52 -1.53 7.63 -25.49
CA LEU A 52 -0.54 8.26 -24.62
C LEU A 52 0.33 7.18 -23.97
N TYR A 53 1.63 7.20 -24.25
CA TYR A 53 2.61 6.31 -23.64
C TYR A 53 3.23 7.01 -22.43
N LEU A 54 3.12 6.36 -21.26
CA LEU A 54 3.64 6.87 -20.00
C LEU A 54 4.91 6.12 -19.57
N PRO A 55 5.80 6.77 -18.81
CA PRO A 55 7.00 6.13 -18.29
C PRO A 55 6.66 4.88 -17.46
N GLY A 56 7.43 3.81 -17.62
CA GLY A 56 7.25 2.57 -16.85
C GLY A 56 6.05 1.72 -17.26
N ARG A 57 5.27 2.12 -18.28
CA ARG A 57 4.16 1.32 -18.82
C ARG A 57 4.50 0.69 -20.16
N LYS A 58 4.08 -0.56 -20.35
CA LYS A 58 4.16 -1.24 -21.65
C LYS A 58 2.98 -0.92 -22.56
N GLU A 59 1.85 -0.53 -21.97
CA GLU A 59 0.60 -0.26 -22.67
C GLU A 59 0.36 1.26 -22.78
N CYS A 60 -0.25 1.69 -23.88
CA CYS A 60 -0.70 3.07 -24.02
C CYS A 60 -2.03 3.30 -23.31
N VAL A 61 -2.25 4.53 -22.89
CA VAL A 61 -3.48 4.97 -22.21
C VAL A 61 -4.30 5.78 -23.21
N PRO A 62 -5.62 5.53 -23.35
CA PRO A 62 -6.48 6.40 -24.12
C PRO A 62 -6.54 7.80 -23.50
N PHE A 63 -6.59 8.83 -24.33
CA PHE A 63 -6.72 10.22 -23.88
C PHE A 63 -7.75 10.96 -24.73
N GLU A 64 -8.29 12.03 -24.16
CA GLU A 64 -9.22 12.94 -24.82
C GLU A 64 -8.64 14.35 -24.82
N TYR A 65 -8.89 15.12 -25.88
CA TYR A 65 -8.55 16.54 -25.88
C TYR A 65 -9.56 17.30 -25.03
N VAL A 66 -9.06 18.00 -24.01
CA VAL A 66 -9.87 18.94 -23.21
C VAL A 66 -10.03 20.25 -23.98
N ASN A 67 -8.96 20.68 -24.67
CA ASN A 67 -8.93 21.78 -25.63
C ASN A 67 -7.72 21.58 -26.59
N GLU A 68 -7.38 22.60 -27.37
CA GLU A 68 -6.28 22.54 -28.35
C GLU A 68 -4.90 22.27 -27.73
N ASP A 69 -4.69 22.62 -26.46
CA ASP A 69 -3.38 22.58 -25.79
C ASP A 69 -3.29 21.56 -24.64
N SER A 70 -4.39 20.87 -24.33
CA SER A 70 -4.45 19.98 -23.17
C SER A 70 -5.26 18.71 -23.42
N ILE A 71 -4.86 17.67 -22.70
CA ILE A 71 -5.47 16.35 -22.77
C ILE A 71 -5.86 15.87 -21.37
N SER A 72 -6.89 15.03 -21.30
CA SER A 72 -7.24 14.24 -20.14
C SER A 72 -6.99 12.77 -20.44
N ALA A 73 -6.43 12.02 -19.49
CA ALA A 73 -6.25 10.58 -19.60
C ALA A 73 -6.73 9.89 -18.33
N LYS A 74 -7.39 8.75 -18.51
CA LYS A 74 -7.87 7.90 -17.42
C LYS A 74 -6.97 6.70 -17.29
N VAL A 75 -6.37 6.56 -16.13
CA VAL A 75 -5.38 5.54 -15.85
C VAL A 75 -5.98 4.48 -14.94
N TYR A 76 -5.76 3.23 -15.33
CA TYR A 76 -6.05 2.06 -14.53
C TYR A 76 -4.74 1.44 -14.02
N GLU A 77 -4.70 1.09 -12.74
CA GLU A 77 -3.58 0.42 -12.09
C GLU A 77 -4.06 -0.75 -11.23
N LEU A 78 -3.33 -1.86 -11.32
CA LEU A 78 -3.43 -2.99 -10.41
C LEU A 78 -2.07 -3.18 -9.75
N ASP A 79 -2.03 -3.06 -8.43
CA ASP A 79 -0.81 -3.24 -7.63
C ASP A 79 -0.99 -4.37 -6.61
N THR A 80 0.04 -5.18 -6.41
CA THR A 80 0.00 -6.26 -5.42
C THR A 80 0.48 -5.73 -4.08
N ILE A 81 -0.46 -5.44 -3.17
CA ILE A 81 -0.13 -5.02 -1.80
C ILE A 81 0.54 -6.16 -1.03
N PHE A 82 0.04 -7.40 -1.22
CA PHE A 82 0.58 -8.56 -0.52
C PHE A 82 0.31 -9.83 -1.32
N ALA A 83 1.27 -10.75 -1.34
CA ALA A 83 1.12 -12.09 -1.87
C ALA A 83 1.92 -13.08 -1.00
N PHE A 84 1.48 -14.33 -0.88
CA PHE A 84 2.28 -15.34 -0.19
C PHE A 84 3.47 -15.78 -1.08
N LYS A 85 4.49 -14.91 -1.17
CA LYS A 85 5.75 -15.10 -1.90
C LYS A 85 6.93 -15.14 -0.92
N ASP A 86 8.10 -15.49 -1.42
CA ASP A 86 9.34 -15.35 -0.66
C ASP A 86 9.46 -13.92 -0.14
N LYS A 87 9.84 -13.77 1.14
CA LYS A 87 9.95 -12.48 1.86
C LYS A 87 8.64 -11.81 2.29
N GLN A 88 7.49 -12.46 2.12
CA GLN A 88 6.21 -11.94 2.61
C GLN A 88 5.56 -12.96 3.55
N VAL A 89 5.17 -12.52 4.76
CA VAL A 89 4.61 -13.39 5.82
C VAL A 89 3.39 -12.72 6.46
N ALA A 90 2.25 -13.39 6.38
CA ALA A 90 1.04 -12.96 7.09
C ALA A 90 0.88 -13.76 8.40
N LYS A 91 0.65 -13.07 9.52
CA LYS A 91 0.46 -13.69 10.83
C LYS A 91 -0.76 -13.11 11.52
N TYR A 92 -1.65 -13.97 11.99
CA TYR A 92 -2.79 -13.55 12.81
C TYR A 92 -2.41 -13.59 14.29
N TYR A 93 -2.63 -12.49 15.01
CA TYR A 93 -2.32 -12.38 16.44
C TYR A 93 -3.22 -11.36 17.13
N LYS A 94 -3.74 -11.69 18.32
CA LYS A 94 -4.62 -10.83 19.15
C LYS A 94 -5.76 -10.13 18.39
N GLY A 95 -6.39 -10.78 17.42
CA GLY A 95 -7.50 -10.18 16.66
C GLY A 95 -7.08 -9.47 15.38
N HIS A 96 -5.80 -9.24 15.17
CA HIS A 96 -5.28 -8.50 14.03
C HIS A 96 -4.52 -9.39 13.04
N LEU A 97 -4.43 -8.93 11.80
CA LEU A 97 -3.61 -9.55 10.76
C LEU A 97 -2.38 -8.68 10.50
N PHE A 98 -1.20 -9.24 10.78
CA PHE A 98 0.09 -8.61 10.53
C PHE A 98 0.61 -9.06 9.18
N LEU A 99 0.84 -8.13 8.25
CA LEU A 99 1.41 -8.37 6.94
C LEU A 99 2.87 -7.90 6.97
N ASN A 100 3.79 -8.84 6.97
CA ASN A 100 5.22 -8.58 7.07
C ASN A 100 5.86 -8.73 5.70
N GLU A 101 6.62 -7.74 5.28
CA GLU A 101 7.38 -7.78 4.03
C GLU A 101 8.83 -7.40 4.30
N GLN A 102 9.76 -8.18 3.75
CA GLN A 102 11.18 -7.86 3.82
C GLN A 102 11.62 -7.05 2.60
N ASN A 103 12.13 -5.85 2.84
CA ASN A 103 12.65 -4.98 1.79
C ASN A 103 14.03 -5.41 1.27
N ASP A 104 14.57 -4.70 0.28
CA ASP A 104 15.88 -5.01 -0.34
C ASP A 104 17.05 -4.96 0.63
N ASN A 105 16.95 -4.16 1.69
CA ASN A 105 17.94 -4.07 2.76
C ASN A 105 17.78 -5.19 3.82
N LYS A 106 16.93 -6.18 3.55
CA LYS A 106 16.59 -7.30 4.45
C LYS A 106 15.88 -6.88 5.74
N ASN A 107 15.36 -5.65 5.82
CA ASN A 107 14.59 -5.18 6.95
C ASN A 107 13.12 -5.51 6.76
N TRP A 108 12.46 -5.89 7.85
CA TRP A 108 11.03 -6.15 7.84
C TRP A 108 10.24 -4.87 8.02
N VAL A 109 9.23 -4.69 7.18
CA VAL A 109 8.17 -3.70 7.30
C VAL A 109 6.90 -4.45 7.67
N THR A 110 6.19 -3.97 8.69
CA THR A 110 5.00 -4.66 9.20
C THR A 110 3.79 -3.75 9.09
N TRP A 111 2.82 -4.18 8.30
CA TRP A 111 1.50 -3.58 8.24
C TRP A 111 0.55 -4.33 9.16
N LEU A 112 -0.43 -3.63 9.69
CA LEU A 112 -1.42 -4.11 10.62
C LEU A 112 -2.80 -3.88 10.02
N LEU A 113 -3.59 -4.95 9.91
CA LEU A 113 -5.01 -4.89 9.57
C LEU A 113 -5.84 -5.20 10.82
N SER A 114 -6.61 -4.20 11.25
CA SER A 114 -7.41 -4.24 12.47
C SER A 114 -8.91 -4.20 12.13
N PRO A 115 -9.68 -5.27 12.41
CA PRO A 115 -11.11 -5.28 12.14
C PRO A 115 -11.86 -4.37 13.12
N GLN A 116 -12.85 -3.65 12.60
CA GLN A 116 -13.79 -2.82 13.36
C GLN A 116 -15.14 -3.51 13.51
N GLU A 117 -15.94 -3.10 14.50
CA GLU A 117 -17.25 -3.70 14.79
C GLU A 117 -18.26 -3.56 13.63
N ASP A 118 -18.09 -2.53 12.81
CA ASP A 118 -18.93 -2.23 11.64
C ASP A 118 -18.49 -2.96 10.35
N GLY A 119 -17.47 -3.81 10.45
CA GLY A 119 -16.92 -4.57 9.32
C GLY A 119 -15.86 -3.83 8.51
N ARG A 120 -15.52 -2.57 8.85
CA ARG A 120 -14.35 -1.88 8.28
C ARG A 120 -13.06 -2.52 8.77
N LEU A 121 -11.98 -2.32 8.02
CA LEU A 121 -10.62 -2.62 8.47
C LEU A 121 -9.83 -1.32 8.56
N VAL A 122 -9.06 -1.13 9.62
CA VAL A 122 -8.04 -0.08 9.69
C VAL A 122 -6.73 -0.69 9.21
N LEU A 123 -6.08 -0.03 8.26
CA LEU A 123 -4.75 -0.37 7.77
C LEU A 123 -3.74 0.59 8.39
N ASP A 124 -2.88 0.05 9.25
CA ASP A 124 -1.81 0.80 9.89
C ASP A 124 -0.43 0.28 9.45
N LEU A 125 0.57 1.15 9.53
CA LEU A 125 1.97 0.79 9.46
C LEU A 125 2.56 0.78 10.88
N ILE A 126 3.21 -0.31 11.29
CA ILE A 126 3.96 -0.32 12.54
C ILE A 126 5.25 0.47 12.33
N VAL A 127 5.46 1.49 13.17
CA VAL A 127 6.61 2.39 13.10
C VAL A 127 7.47 2.30 14.34
N VAL A 128 8.79 2.28 14.16
CA VAL A 128 9.73 2.38 15.28
C VAL A 128 9.92 3.87 15.60
N PRO A 129 9.84 4.31 16.87
CA PRO A 129 10.05 5.70 17.22
C PRO A 129 11.42 6.24 16.81
N ASP A 130 11.48 7.48 16.35
CA ASP A 130 12.73 8.14 15.94
C ASP A 130 13.55 8.69 17.14
N LYS A 131 13.02 8.61 18.36
CA LYS A 131 13.71 9.04 19.58
C LYS A 131 14.27 7.85 20.34
N LYS A 132 15.58 7.86 20.54
CA LYS A 132 16.31 6.82 21.30
C LYS A 132 15.63 6.40 22.61
N LYS A 133 15.20 7.37 23.42
CA LYS A 133 14.53 7.09 24.71
C LYS A 133 13.24 6.27 24.53
N GLU A 134 12.46 6.57 23.51
CA GLU A 134 11.20 5.86 23.21
C GLU A 134 11.49 4.45 22.70
N VAL A 135 12.58 4.24 21.94
CA VAL A 135 13.03 2.89 21.54
C VAL A 135 13.52 2.07 22.74
N GLU A 136 14.29 2.69 23.65
CA GLU A 136 14.80 2.04 24.87
C GLU A 136 13.68 1.62 25.84
N GLU A 137 12.50 2.23 25.73
CA GLU A 137 11.30 1.79 26.45
C GLU A 137 10.69 0.51 25.87
N ILE A 138 11.00 0.17 24.62
CA ILE A 138 10.60 -1.06 23.95
C ILE A 138 11.67 -2.12 24.18
N THR A 139 12.90 -1.85 23.70
CA THR A 139 14.04 -2.78 23.71
C THR A 139 15.37 -2.04 23.80
N PHE A 140 16.39 -2.71 24.37
CA PHE A 140 17.78 -2.26 24.33
C PHE A 140 18.59 -2.85 23.16
N ASP A 141 17.99 -3.78 22.39
CA ASP A 141 18.61 -4.41 21.23
C ASP A 141 18.10 -3.75 19.94
N TYR A 142 18.83 -2.75 19.46
CA TYR A 142 18.48 -1.99 18.27
C TYR A 142 19.72 -1.58 17.46
N GLU A 143 19.55 -1.52 16.15
CA GLU A 143 20.53 -0.96 15.22
C GLU A 143 20.20 0.50 14.94
N THR A 144 21.22 1.35 14.85
CA THR A 144 21.06 2.77 14.49
C THR A 144 21.45 2.99 13.05
N VAL A 145 20.53 3.52 12.25
CA VAL A 145 20.76 3.86 10.84
C VAL A 145 20.67 5.37 10.69
N LYS A 146 21.68 5.96 10.05
CA LYS A 146 21.64 7.38 9.65
C LYS A 146 21.14 7.47 8.22
N GLU A 147 20.01 8.11 8.03
CA GLU A 147 19.45 8.37 6.71
C GLU A 147 19.33 9.90 6.52
N LYS A 148 20.17 10.44 5.65
CA LYS A 148 20.36 11.89 5.46
C LYS A 148 20.72 12.56 6.81
N GLU A 149 19.83 13.38 7.36
CA GLU A 149 19.99 14.09 8.64
C GLU A 149 19.15 13.49 9.77
N LYS A 150 18.44 12.38 9.53
CA LYS A 150 17.61 11.71 10.54
C LYS A 150 18.26 10.42 11.03
N VAL A 151 18.13 10.18 12.32
CA VAL A 151 18.49 8.91 12.96
C VAL A 151 17.24 8.05 12.98
N LYS A 152 17.35 6.84 12.43
CA LYS A 152 16.32 5.80 12.48
C LYS A 152 16.84 4.61 13.26
N PHE A 153 15.91 3.82 13.79
CA PHE A 153 16.22 2.60 14.54
C PHE A 153 15.58 1.39 13.87
N ILE A 154 16.32 0.30 13.83
CA ILE A 154 15.84 -1.02 13.41
C ILE A 154 15.85 -1.91 14.64
N ILE A 155 14.74 -2.59 14.90
CA ILE A 155 14.60 -3.49 16.05
C ILE A 155 14.17 -4.88 15.57
N ASN A 156 14.60 -5.91 16.29
CA ASN A 156 14.14 -7.28 16.11
C ASN A 156 13.47 -7.76 17.41
N PRO A 157 12.24 -7.31 17.68
CA PRO A 157 11.64 -7.44 18.99
C PRO A 157 11.34 -8.90 19.30
N THR A 158 11.56 -9.29 20.56
CA THR A 158 10.93 -10.48 21.14
C THR A 158 9.41 -10.32 21.19
N LEU A 159 8.67 -11.40 21.44
CA LEU A 159 7.21 -11.33 21.54
C LEU A 159 6.75 -10.31 22.60
N VAL A 160 7.41 -10.26 23.76
CA VAL A 160 7.06 -9.33 24.85
C VAL A 160 7.33 -7.88 24.45
N GLU A 161 8.43 -7.62 23.76
CA GLU A 161 8.75 -6.28 23.27
C GLU A 161 7.80 -5.86 22.13
N PHE A 162 7.42 -6.80 21.28
CA PHE A 162 6.41 -6.57 20.26
C PHE A 162 5.05 -6.21 20.87
N GLU A 163 4.64 -6.87 21.95
CA GLU A 163 3.43 -6.49 22.69
C GLU A 163 3.51 -5.06 23.24
N ARG A 164 4.68 -4.60 23.71
CA ARG A 164 4.84 -3.20 24.12
C ARG A 164 4.67 -2.22 22.96
N ILE A 165 5.08 -2.59 21.74
CA ILE A 165 4.83 -1.78 20.54
C ILE A 165 3.32 -1.65 20.31
N LEU A 166 2.59 -2.75 20.46
CA LEU A 166 1.14 -2.76 20.29
C LEU A 166 0.42 -1.94 21.38
N ASP A 167 0.79 -2.13 22.64
CA ASP A 167 0.16 -1.45 23.79
C ASP A 167 0.41 0.07 23.78
N ARG A 168 1.49 0.51 23.12
CA ARG A 168 1.85 1.93 22.98
C ARG A 168 1.34 2.56 21.70
N GLU A 169 0.65 1.79 20.86
CA GLU A 169 0.08 2.26 19.59
C GLU A 169 1.12 2.94 18.70
N TYR A 170 2.31 2.35 18.58
CA TYR A 170 3.35 2.84 17.66
C TYR A 170 3.00 2.48 16.21
N PHE A 171 1.93 3.11 15.74
CA PHE A 171 1.27 2.90 14.47
C PHE A 171 1.14 4.23 13.73
N LEU A 172 1.18 4.15 12.41
CA LEU A 172 0.79 5.22 11.52
C LEU A 172 -0.43 4.74 10.75
N GLU A 173 -1.60 5.33 11.02
CA GLU A 173 -2.82 5.06 10.25
C GLU A 173 -2.59 5.44 8.79
N CYS A 174 -2.79 4.48 7.91
CA CYS A 174 -2.57 4.64 6.48
C CYS A 174 -3.89 4.78 5.73
N ASP A 175 -4.89 3.95 6.07
CA ASP A 175 -6.23 4.03 5.46
C ASP A 175 -7.29 3.33 6.29
N ILE A 176 -8.55 3.65 6.00
CA ILE A 176 -9.73 2.92 6.45
C ILE A 176 -10.33 2.21 5.24
N LEU A 177 -10.49 0.90 5.36
CA LEU A 177 -10.98 0.01 4.32
C LEU A 177 -12.45 -0.32 4.59
N THR A 178 -13.35 0.29 3.81
CA THR A 178 -14.79 0.09 3.94
C THR A 178 -15.26 -1.09 3.08
N PRO A 179 -15.93 -2.11 3.63
CA PRO A 179 -16.37 -3.26 2.86
C PRO A 179 -17.40 -2.86 1.80
N VAL A 180 -17.27 -3.42 0.60
CA VAL A 180 -18.17 -3.17 -0.52
C VAL A 180 -18.95 -4.46 -0.82
N ASN A 181 -20.26 -4.42 -0.63
CA ASN A 181 -21.14 -5.51 -1.03
C ASN A 181 -21.48 -5.37 -2.51
N PHE A 182 -20.96 -6.26 -3.35
CA PHE A 182 -21.39 -6.36 -4.74
C PHE A 182 -22.44 -7.45 -4.88
N GLU A 183 -23.69 -7.05 -5.06
CA GLU A 183 -24.64 -7.88 -5.79
C GLU A 183 -24.21 -7.86 -7.26
N ASN A 184 -23.51 -8.91 -7.72
CA ASN A 184 -23.13 -9.17 -9.13
C ASN A 184 -21.88 -8.47 -9.73
N SER A 185 -20.69 -8.62 -9.13
CA SER A 185 -19.44 -8.43 -9.90
C SER A 185 -18.68 -9.75 -10.05
N HIS A 186 -18.67 -10.27 -11.28
CA HIS A 186 -17.83 -11.40 -11.68
C HIS A 186 -16.36 -10.93 -11.79
N PHE A 187 -15.68 -10.75 -10.65
CA PHE A 187 -14.24 -10.57 -10.65
C PHE A 187 -13.55 -11.85 -10.15
N GLN A 188 -12.91 -12.56 -11.07
CA GLN A 188 -11.95 -13.60 -10.72
C GLN A 188 -10.61 -12.92 -10.45
N VAL A 189 -10.10 -13.07 -9.22
CA VAL A 189 -8.73 -12.64 -8.88
C VAL A 189 -7.77 -13.27 -9.90
N PRO A 190 -6.97 -12.48 -10.64
CA PRO A 190 -5.99 -13.06 -11.55
C PRO A 190 -5.02 -13.93 -10.74
N VAL A 191 -4.98 -15.22 -11.09
CA VAL A 191 -3.99 -16.15 -10.56
C VAL A 191 -2.71 -15.90 -11.35
N PHE A 192 -1.70 -15.31 -10.70
CA PHE A 192 -0.36 -15.16 -11.25
C PHE A 192 0.51 -16.37 -10.92
#